data_AF-A0A0K0X1T7-F1
#
_entry.id   AF-A0A0K0X1T7-F1
#
_cell.length_a   1.000
_cell.length_b   1.000
_cell.length_c   1.000
_cell.angle_alpha   90.00
_cell.angle_beta   90.00
_cell.angle_gamma   90.00
#
_symmetry.space_group_name_H-M   'P 1'
#
loop_
_entity.id
_entity.type
_entity.pdbx_description
1 polymer ?
#
loop_
_entity_poly.entity_id
_entity_poly.type
_entity_poly.pdbx_seq_one_letter_code
_entity_poly.pdbx_strand_id
1 'polypeptide(L)'
;MRPISPRYLLQFDESAGYLDFARFGPPSYAVLDTTARLLEQSAHAGPATVDELMRQEVRAKAAAARLCGSDTDHIVLQPHTSMGLLQAAFSVPGATVLVSEAEFPANTYPWARAEQAGRVTVRRLPAGKVTPDAVAEALTDDVTVVSVSAVDFRTGYRADLAALREVIGDRLFVVDGIQGFGVIEAPWEVADILVVGGQKWLRAGWGTGFAMLSDRTLERMDPVLSGWTGARDPGLFDNTIHPPESTAAAWSISNLSPVTSGAFAAALELVEDAGVTAIAARIAERVDALQDMLESLGAAIVSATDRRAGILAFTLPDHPAEQVGIALSAAGIAATVRPEHVRLSPHASTPMDVVDEVRSALAALTTTRTATLAPPSAAGPATHELLTSLVPAVHGLAAMLGPGNEVLLHDLSRLPDSIVAIAGDLTGRTVGGPMTDLLLGLIRRGTTQDLINYRTNSPDGSPIRSSTLFLRDADGVAVGCLCVNSAMTETVSEAVTEGAPERPETFPRDIDSLQRFLIDRAIAKVGVPPTEMKKQHKAAVVRELDEAGFFLIRDSVEHVAGQLDVTRYTIYNYLTEVRG
;
A
#
# COMPACT_ATOMS: atom_id res chain seq x y z
N MET A 1 13.35 -23.48 -24.81
CA MET A 1 12.92 -23.35 -23.41
C MET A 1 11.77 -24.30 -23.14
N ARG A 2 11.69 -24.88 -21.93
CA ARG A 2 10.53 -25.70 -21.55
C ARG A 2 9.34 -24.75 -21.29
N PRO A 3 8.14 -25.01 -21.83
CA PRO A 3 6.96 -24.22 -21.50
C PRO A 3 6.63 -24.36 -20.01
N ILE A 4 6.01 -23.33 -19.42
CA ILE A 4 5.56 -23.41 -18.02
C ILE A 4 4.59 -24.58 -17.85
N SER A 5 4.64 -25.24 -16.69
CA SER A 5 3.72 -26.32 -16.38
C SER A 5 2.27 -25.82 -16.34
N PRO A 6 1.31 -26.45 -17.03
CA PRO A 6 -0.11 -26.12 -16.87
C PRO A 6 -0.59 -26.26 -15.43
N ARG A 7 0.03 -27.18 -14.66
CA ARG A 7 -0.24 -27.36 -13.22
C ARG A 7 0.02 -26.08 -12.43
N TYR A 8 1.04 -25.31 -12.79
CA TYR A 8 1.33 -24.02 -12.15
C TYR A 8 0.21 -23.01 -12.42
N LEU A 9 -0.22 -22.89 -13.69
CA LEU A 9 -1.25 -21.92 -14.07
C LEU A 9 -2.60 -22.20 -13.41
N LEU A 10 -2.95 -23.47 -13.21
CA LEU A 10 -4.18 -23.89 -12.53
C LEU A 10 -4.20 -23.61 -11.01
N GLN A 11 -3.11 -23.10 -10.43
CA GLN A 11 -3.05 -22.76 -9.01
C GLN A 11 -3.67 -21.41 -8.66
N PHE A 12 -4.19 -20.69 -9.66
CA PHE A 12 -4.44 -19.26 -9.58
C PHE A 12 -5.80 -18.92 -10.19
N ASP A 13 -6.49 -17.94 -9.60
CA ASP A 13 -7.88 -17.57 -9.89
C ASP A 13 -8.12 -16.07 -9.70
N GLU A 14 -7.04 -15.27 -9.68
CA GLU A 14 -7.14 -13.84 -9.76
C GLU A 14 -7.81 -13.39 -11.07
N SER A 15 -8.49 -12.24 -11.01
CA SER A 15 -9.05 -11.61 -12.20
C SER A 15 -7.99 -11.43 -13.30
N ALA A 16 -8.38 -11.64 -14.57
CA ALA A 16 -7.54 -11.41 -15.73
C ALA A 16 -6.92 -10.00 -15.75
N GLY A 17 -7.70 -9.00 -15.29
CA GLY A 17 -7.28 -7.60 -15.16
C GLY A 17 -6.33 -7.30 -14.00
N TYR A 18 -5.90 -8.28 -13.20
CA TYR A 18 -5.00 -8.02 -12.07
C TYR A 18 -3.55 -7.80 -12.56
N LEU A 19 -3.11 -6.53 -12.60
CA LEU A 19 -1.77 -6.12 -13.03
C LEU A 19 -0.99 -5.42 -11.90
N ASP A 20 -1.22 -5.79 -10.64
CA ASP A 20 -0.60 -5.14 -9.47
C ASP A 20 0.31 -6.08 -8.64
N PHE A 21 0.91 -7.10 -9.28
CA PHE A 21 1.76 -8.11 -8.64
C PHE A 21 3.01 -7.56 -7.94
N ALA A 22 3.52 -6.40 -8.39
CA ALA A 22 4.63 -5.69 -7.74
C ALA A 22 4.23 -5.01 -6.42
N ARG A 23 2.93 -4.96 -6.10
CA ARG A 23 2.38 -4.52 -4.80
C ARG A 23 1.99 -5.72 -3.94
N PHE A 24 1.25 -6.67 -4.49
CA PHE A 24 0.78 -7.87 -3.81
C PHE A 24 0.54 -9.00 -4.82
N GLY A 25 0.95 -10.22 -4.49
CA GLY A 25 0.66 -11.40 -5.30
C GLY A 25 -0.40 -12.26 -4.63
N PRO A 26 -1.62 -12.37 -5.19
CA PRO A 26 -2.67 -13.22 -4.66
C PRO A 26 -2.17 -14.66 -4.45
N PRO A 27 -2.37 -15.30 -3.28
CA PRO A 27 -1.83 -16.64 -3.04
C PRO A 27 -2.35 -17.72 -3.99
N SER A 28 -1.57 -18.79 -4.17
CA SER A 28 -2.03 -19.99 -4.89
C SER A 28 -3.02 -20.82 -4.08
N TYR A 29 -3.81 -21.67 -4.75
CA TYR A 29 -4.60 -22.70 -4.08
C TYR A 29 -3.73 -23.60 -3.18
N ALA A 30 -2.53 -24.00 -3.61
CA ALA A 30 -1.60 -24.75 -2.76
C ALA A 30 -1.24 -24.02 -1.45
N VAL A 31 -1.09 -22.70 -1.48
CA VAL A 31 -0.86 -21.88 -0.28
C VAL A 31 -2.11 -21.83 0.60
N LEU A 32 -3.30 -21.64 0.01
CA LEU A 32 -4.57 -21.61 0.74
C LEU A 32 -4.85 -22.96 1.42
N ASP A 33 -4.72 -24.06 0.68
CA ASP A 33 -4.93 -25.42 1.18
C ASP A 33 -3.94 -25.77 2.30
N THR A 34 -2.67 -25.42 2.12
CA THR A 34 -1.64 -25.64 3.15
C THR A 34 -1.94 -24.84 4.41
N THR A 35 -2.37 -23.59 4.25
CA THR A 35 -2.73 -22.70 5.37
C THR A 35 -3.92 -23.28 6.15
N ALA A 36 -5.00 -23.62 5.46
CA ALA A 36 -6.21 -24.18 6.08
C ALA A 36 -5.90 -25.51 6.80
N ARG A 37 -5.20 -26.43 6.14
CA ARG A 37 -4.81 -27.71 6.71
C ARG A 37 -3.95 -27.56 7.98
N LEU A 38 -2.97 -26.65 7.98
CA LEU A 38 -2.10 -26.45 9.15
C LEU A 38 -2.84 -25.79 10.31
N LEU A 39 -3.77 -24.87 10.03
CA LEU A 39 -4.67 -24.31 11.04
C LEU A 39 -5.58 -25.37 11.66
N GLU A 40 -6.20 -26.22 10.83
CA GLU A 40 -7.02 -27.34 11.29
C GLU A 40 -6.19 -28.31 12.14
N GLN A 41 -4.98 -28.67 11.70
CA GLN A 41 -4.06 -29.51 12.48
C GLN A 41 -3.71 -28.88 13.84
N SER A 42 -3.48 -27.57 13.88
CA SER A 42 -3.19 -26.84 15.13
C SER A 42 -4.36 -26.94 16.12
N ALA A 43 -5.60 -27.00 15.64
CA ALA A 43 -6.79 -27.14 16.48
C ALA A 43 -6.95 -28.56 17.09
N HIS A 44 -6.38 -29.60 16.48
CA HIS A 44 -6.47 -30.98 17.00
C HIS A 44 -5.58 -31.21 18.24
N ALA A 45 -4.44 -30.53 18.32
CA ALA A 45 -3.52 -30.54 19.48
C ALA A 45 -3.09 -31.93 20.01
N GLY A 46 -2.86 -32.90 19.13
CA GLY A 46 -2.29 -34.21 19.48
C GLY A 46 -0.77 -34.18 19.80
N PRO A 47 -0.19 -35.27 20.34
CA PRO A 47 1.20 -35.28 20.84
C PRO A 47 2.29 -34.92 19.83
N ALA A 48 2.08 -35.20 18.54
CA ALA A 48 3.05 -34.90 17.46
C ALA A 48 2.75 -33.59 16.71
N THR A 49 1.71 -32.85 17.11
CA THR A 49 1.20 -31.69 16.36
C THR A 49 2.23 -30.58 16.28
N VAL A 50 2.84 -30.23 17.41
CA VAL A 50 3.85 -29.16 17.45
C VAL A 50 5.05 -29.51 16.58
N ASP A 51 5.56 -30.75 16.65
CA ASP A 51 6.69 -31.18 15.83
C ASP A 51 6.36 -31.15 14.32
N GLU A 52 5.15 -31.56 13.92
CA GLU A 52 4.71 -31.49 12.52
C GLU A 52 4.54 -30.05 12.02
N LEU A 53 4.04 -29.17 12.88
CA LEU A 53 3.94 -27.74 12.58
C LEU A 53 5.33 -27.12 12.45
N MET A 54 6.26 -27.41 13.38
CA MET A 54 7.63 -26.86 13.34
C MET A 54 8.42 -27.39 12.13
N ARG A 55 8.13 -28.59 11.62
CA ARG A 55 8.73 -29.10 10.36
C ARG A 55 8.47 -28.21 9.15
N GLN A 56 7.43 -27.37 9.16
CA GLN A 56 7.14 -26.47 8.05
C GLN A 56 8.22 -25.41 7.85
N GLU A 57 8.89 -24.97 8.92
CA GLU A 57 10.03 -24.05 8.83
C GLU A 57 11.20 -24.72 8.08
N VAL A 58 11.54 -25.96 8.46
CA VAL A 58 12.61 -26.74 7.81
C VAL A 58 12.31 -26.92 6.32
N ARG A 59 11.05 -27.23 5.98
CA ARG A 59 10.58 -27.37 4.59
C ARG A 59 10.77 -26.07 3.79
N ALA A 60 10.36 -24.93 4.34
CA ALA A 60 10.51 -23.63 3.69
C ALA A 60 11.99 -23.25 3.51
N LYS A 61 12.81 -23.44 4.55
CA LYS A 61 14.27 -23.22 4.48
C LYS A 61 14.91 -24.04 3.37
N ALA A 62 14.56 -25.33 3.27
CA ALA A 62 15.10 -26.21 2.25
C ALA A 62 14.71 -25.78 0.83
N ALA A 63 13.47 -25.33 0.62
CA ALA A 63 13.02 -24.82 -0.69
C ALA A 63 13.72 -23.50 -1.06
N ALA A 64 13.86 -22.58 -0.10
CA ALA A 64 14.59 -21.33 -0.30
C ALA A 64 16.07 -21.58 -0.63
N ALA A 65 16.74 -22.48 0.11
CA ALA A 65 18.14 -22.85 -0.12
C ALA A 65 18.36 -23.35 -1.56
N ARG A 66 17.51 -24.25 -2.06
CA ARG A 66 17.60 -24.77 -3.44
C ARG A 66 17.41 -23.68 -4.49
N LEU A 67 16.44 -22.78 -4.30
CA LEU A 67 16.22 -21.66 -5.22
C LEU A 67 17.34 -20.61 -5.20
N CYS A 68 18.04 -20.48 -4.07
CA CYS A 68 19.22 -19.63 -3.95
C CYS A 68 20.51 -20.27 -4.43
N GLY A 69 20.55 -21.59 -4.68
CA GLY A 69 21.80 -22.32 -4.91
C GLY A 69 22.70 -22.38 -3.66
N SER A 70 22.10 -22.42 -2.47
CA SER A 70 22.78 -22.45 -1.17
C SER A 70 22.33 -23.65 -0.32
N ASP A 71 22.69 -23.68 0.96
CA ASP A 71 22.24 -24.68 1.93
C ASP A 71 21.36 -24.07 3.03
N THR A 72 20.79 -24.93 3.89
CA THR A 72 19.87 -24.51 4.94
C THR A 72 20.53 -23.80 6.11
N ASP A 73 21.84 -23.90 6.27
CA ASP A 73 22.59 -23.21 7.32
C ASP A 73 22.78 -21.74 6.94
N HIS A 74 22.80 -21.42 5.65
CA HIS A 74 22.79 -20.04 5.16
C HIS A 74 21.42 -19.38 5.12
N ILE A 75 20.32 -20.09 5.44
CA ILE A 75 18.95 -19.57 5.35
C ILE A 75 18.30 -19.40 6.72
N VAL A 76 17.61 -18.28 6.90
CA VAL A 76 16.75 -18.00 8.06
C VAL A 76 15.45 -17.38 7.60
N LEU A 77 14.31 -17.87 8.10
CA LEU A 77 13.02 -17.31 7.74
C LEU A 77 12.83 -15.93 8.37
N GLN A 78 12.12 -15.07 7.66
CA GLN A 78 11.83 -13.70 8.06
C GLN A 78 10.35 -13.42 7.84
N PRO A 79 9.69 -12.64 8.71
CA PRO A 79 8.28 -12.31 8.50
C PRO A 79 8.06 -11.37 7.31
N HIS A 80 9.09 -10.63 6.88
CA HIS A 80 9.07 -9.70 5.75
C HIS A 80 10.46 -9.12 5.47
N THR A 81 10.69 -8.61 4.25
CA THR A 81 11.97 -8.00 3.84
C THR A 81 12.48 -6.91 4.78
N SER A 82 11.59 -6.06 5.31
CA SER A 82 11.99 -4.97 6.21
C SER A 82 12.70 -5.47 7.49
N MET A 83 12.43 -6.70 7.95
CA MET A 83 13.10 -7.25 9.13
C MET A 83 14.53 -7.63 8.79
N GLY A 84 14.73 -8.42 7.72
CA GLY A 84 16.07 -8.82 7.30
C GLY A 84 16.97 -7.64 6.96
N LEU A 85 16.43 -6.58 6.31
CA LEU A 85 17.21 -5.36 6.03
C LEU A 85 17.51 -4.56 7.30
N LEU A 86 16.61 -4.56 8.29
CA LEU A 86 16.88 -3.97 9.60
C LEU A 86 18.00 -4.73 10.35
N GLN A 87 17.96 -6.06 10.33
CA GLN A 87 19.01 -6.89 10.90
C GLN A 87 20.34 -6.66 10.20
N ALA A 88 20.36 -6.63 8.86
CA ALA A 88 21.55 -6.30 8.08
C ALA A 88 22.15 -4.95 8.53
N ALA A 89 21.32 -3.91 8.62
CA ALA A 89 21.79 -2.57 8.99
C ALA A 89 22.35 -2.48 10.42
N PHE A 90 21.79 -3.22 11.36
CA PHE A 90 22.24 -3.20 12.76
C PHE A 90 23.41 -4.14 13.05
N SER A 91 23.78 -5.02 12.10
CA SER A 91 24.81 -6.06 12.27
C SER A 91 26.18 -5.71 11.69
N VAL A 92 26.36 -4.48 11.19
CA VAL A 92 27.63 -3.94 10.67
C VAL A 92 28.07 -2.68 11.43
N PRO A 93 28.37 -2.78 12.75
CA PRO A 93 28.81 -1.62 13.52
C PRO A 93 30.10 -1.02 12.93
N GLY A 94 30.15 0.30 12.82
CA GLY A 94 31.26 1.07 12.26
C GLY A 94 31.31 1.13 10.73
N ALA A 95 30.40 0.48 10.01
CA ALA A 95 30.41 0.48 8.56
C ALA A 95 29.98 1.83 7.96
N THR A 96 30.59 2.19 6.83
CA THR A 96 30.03 3.19 5.91
C THR A 96 29.26 2.45 4.81
N VAL A 97 27.97 2.75 4.69
CA VAL A 97 27.04 2.06 3.79
C VAL A 97 26.70 2.97 2.62
N LEU A 98 26.92 2.50 1.39
CA LEU A 98 26.41 3.14 0.18
C LEU A 98 25.02 2.58 -0.16
N VAL A 99 24.02 3.45 -0.21
CA VAL A 99 22.64 3.10 -0.55
C VAL A 99 21.96 4.22 -1.35
N SER A 100 21.18 3.89 -2.37
CA SER A 100 20.50 4.92 -3.17
C SER A 100 19.37 5.59 -2.42
N GLU A 101 19.20 6.91 -2.64
CA GLU A 101 18.04 7.67 -2.16
C GLU A 101 16.72 7.18 -2.78
N ALA A 102 16.83 6.55 -3.95
CA ALA A 102 15.71 6.04 -4.72
C ALA A 102 15.25 4.62 -4.32
N GLU A 103 15.97 3.97 -3.40
CA GLU A 103 15.60 2.66 -2.86
C GLU A 103 14.20 2.70 -2.23
N PHE A 104 13.51 1.55 -2.24
CA PHE A 104 12.23 1.43 -1.54
C PHE A 104 12.44 1.73 -0.03
N PRO A 105 11.47 2.34 0.70
CA PRO A 105 11.63 2.66 2.12
C PRO A 105 12.14 1.54 3.01
N ALA A 106 11.80 0.29 2.72
CA ALA A 106 12.33 -0.87 3.45
C ALA A 106 13.86 -1.01 3.36
N ASN A 107 14.51 -0.44 2.35
CA ASN A 107 15.95 -0.42 2.16
C ASN A 107 16.57 0.99 2.32
N THR A 108 15.85 1.97 2.87
CA THR A 108 16.42 3.27 3.26
C THR A 108 16.27 3.56 4.75
N TYR A 109 15.13 3.18 5.33
CA TYR A 109 14.84 3.38 6.75
C TYR A 109 15.77 2.58 7.67
N PRO A 110 16.07 1.28 7.43
CA PRO A 110 17.03 0.53 8.25
C PRO A 110 18.36 1.24 8.45
N TRP A 111 18.97 1.68 7.36
CA TRP A 111 20.26 2.37 7.38
C TRP A 111 20.17 3.72 8.10
N ALA A 112 19.11 4.49 7.86
CA ALA A 112 18.88 5.74 8.58
C ALA A 112 18.70 5.52 10.10
N ARG A 113 18.02 4.44 10.52
CA ARG A 113 17.83 4.10 11.93
C ARG A 113 19.13 3.60 12.57
N ALA A 114 19.92 2.81 11.86
CA ALA A 114 21.23 2.37 12.32
C ALA A 114 22.20 3.56 12.45
N GLU A 115 22.15 4.54 11.54
CA GLU A 115 22.93 5.77 11.63
C GLU A 115 22.51 6.63 12.82
N GLN A 116 21.20 6.83 13.02
CA GLN A 116 20.67 7.51 14.22
C GLN A 116 21.09 6.83 15.53
N ALA A 117 21.23 5.50 15.51
CA ALA A 117 21.72 4.73 16.63
C ALA A 117 23.27 4.75 16.78
N GLY A 118 23.97 5.52 15.94
CA GLY A 118 25.43 5.63 15.96
C GLY A 118 26.17 4.36 15.51
N ARG A 119 25.50 3.47 14.77
CA ARG A 119 26.07 2.18 14.34
C ARG A 119 26.72 2.20 12.98
N VAL A 120 26.20 2.99 12.05
CA VAL A 120 26.73 3.09 10.68
C VAL A 120 26.81 4.55 10.26
N THR A 121 27.55 4.82 9.19
CA THR A 121 27.50 6.09 8.46
C THR A 121 26.85 5.84 7.11
N VAL A 122 25.85 6.64 6.72
CA VAL A 122 25.14 6.45 5.45
C VAL A 122 25.67 7.39 4.39
N ARG A 123 26.18 6.82 3.30
CA ARG A 123 26.49 7.52 2.07
C ARG A 123 25.36 7.31 1.06
N ARG A 124 24.81 8.40 0.55
CA ARG A 124 23.70 8.37 -0.40
C ARG A 124 24.21 8.35 -1.83
N LEU A 125 23.81 7.34 -2.60
CA LEU A 125 23.89 7.38 -4.06
C LEU A 125 22.71 8.22 -4.57
N PRO A 126 22.92 9.23 -5.44
CA PRO A 126 21.84 10.05 -5.98
C PRO A 126 20.72 9.21 -6.60
N ALA A 127 19.51 9.75 -6.58
CA ALA A 127 18.34 9.07 -7.14
C ALA A 127 18.53 8.74 -8.64
N GLY A 128 18.31 7.48 -9.00
CA GLY A 128 18.48 7.00 -10.38
C GLY A 128 18.45 5.48 -10.47
N LYS A 129 18.86 4.95 -11.62
CA LYS A 129 19.18 3.52 -11.77
C LYS A 129 20.48 3.24 -11.05
N VAL A 130 20.53 2.17 -10.25
CA VAL A 130 21.78 1.73 -9.59
C VAL A 130 22.59 0.90 -10.59
N THR A 131 23.46 1.58 -11.34
CA THR A 131 24.37 0.95 -12.33
C THR A 131 25.74 0.68 -11.72
N PRO A 132 26.52 -0.27 -12.28
CA PRO A 132 27.92 -0.48 -11.88
C PRO A 132 28.75 0.81 -11.93
N ASP A 133 28.61 1.61 -13.00
CA ASP A 133 29.33 2.87 -13.16
C ASP A 133 28.97 3.89 -12.07
N ALA A 134 27.68 4.08 -11.79
CA ALA A 134 27.23 5.01 -10.76
C ALA A 134 27.72 4.60 -9.36
N VAL A 135 27.75 3.29 -9.09
CA VAL A 135 28.31 2.76 -7.85
C VAL A 135 29.82 2.99 -7.82
N ALA A 136 30.56 2.67 -8.89
CA ALA A 136 32.01 2.85 -8.98
C ALA A 136 32.42 4.31 -8.72
N GLU A 137 31.69 5.27 -9.29
CA GLU A 137 31.93 6.71 -9.09
C GLU A 137 31.66 7.17 -7.65
N ALA A 138 30.71 6.51 -6.95
CA ALA A 138 30.33 6.86 -5.58
C ALA A 138 31.14 6.14 -4.50
N LEU A 139 31.89 5.09 -4.87
CA LEU A 139 32.71 4.32 -3.94
C LEU A 139 33.90 5.14 -3.45
N THR A 140 34.17 5.00 -2.17
CA THR A 140 35.38 5.49 -1.50
C THR A 140 36.00 4.37 -0.66
N ASP A 141 37.23 4.57 -0.19
CA ASP A 141 37.96 3.55 0.59
C ASP A 141 37.29 3.22 1.93
N ASP A 142 36.52 4.17 2.49
CA ASP A 142 35.77 3.99 3.73
C ASP A 142 34.44 3.25 3.56
N VAL A 143 33.89 3.14 2.33
CA VAL A 143 32.66 2.36 2.09
C VAL A 143 32.97 0.88 2.29
N THR A 144 32.27 0.24 3.22
CA THR A 144 32.44 -1.19 3.53
C THR A 144 31.21 -2.03 3.19
N VAL A 145 30.06 -1.40 2.95
CA VAL A 145 28.80 -2.05 2.62
C VAL A 145 28.12 -1.33 1.46
N VAL A 146 27.54 -2.09 0.53
CA VAL A 146 26.69 -1.56 -0.54
C VAL A 146 25.33 -2.26 -0.48
N SER A 147 24.24 -1.49 -0.42
CA SER A 147 22.87 -2.03 -0.41
C SER A 147 22.09 -1.61 -1.64
N VAL A 148 21.47 -2.58 -2.33
CA VAL A 148 20.77 -2.38 -3.61
C VAL A 148 19.51 -3.25 -3.70
N SER A 149 18.42 -2.71 -4.26
CA SER A 149 17.31 -3.53 -4.72
C SER A 149 17.68 -4.23 -6.04
N ALA A 150 17.52 -5.57 -6.10
CA ALA A 150 17.78 -6.32 -7.33
C ALA A 150 16.90 -5.85 -8.50
N VAL A 151 15.69 -5.38 -8.19
CA VAL A 151 14.75 -4.78 -9.13
C VAL A 151 14.16 -3.51 -8.52
N ASP A 152 14.30 -2.38 -9.22
CA ASP A 152 13.70 -1.10 -8.82
C ASP A 152 12.17 -1.21 -8.83
N PHE A 153 11.54 -0.94 -7.68
CA PHE A 153 10.09 -1.05 -7.51
C PHE A 153 9.29 -0.06 -8.38
N ARG A 154 9.91 1.03 -8.85
CA ARG A 154 9.27 2.09 -9.63
C ARG A 154 9.29 1.75 -11.11
N THR A 155 10.47 1.38 -11.62
CA THR A 155 10.75 1.29 -13.05
C THR A 155 10.93 -0.15 -13.56
N GLY A 156 11.06 -1.12 -12.67
CA GLY A 156 11.40 -2.49 -13.05
C GLY A 156 12.83 -2.67 -13.52
N TYR A 157 13.71 -1.66 -13.36
CA TYR A 157 15.11 -1.78 -13.71
C TYR A 157 15.77 -2.90 -12.89
N ARG A 158 16.34 -3.88 -13.59
CA ARG A 158 17.07 -5.02 -13.02
C ARG A 158 18.54 -4.68 -12.90
N ALA A 159 19.00 -4.51 -11.66
CA ALA A 159 20.40 -4.27 -11.34
C ALA A 159 21.30 -5.40 -11.88
N ASP A 160 22.50 -5.06 -12.36
CA ASP A 160 23.48 -6.06 -12.75
C ASP A 160 24.27 -6.53 -11.54
N LEU A 161 23.74 -7.53 -10.83
CA LEU A 161 24.34 -7.99 -9.57
C LEU A 161 25.76 -8.53 -9.77
N ALA A 162 26.07 -9.16 -10.90
CA ALA A 162 27.41 -9.66 -11.20
C ALA A 162 28.39 -8.50 -11.43
N ALA A 163 28.04 -7.55 -12.29
CA ALA A 163 28.89 -6.39 -12.54
C ALA A 163 29.02 -5.49 -11.30
N LEU A 164 27.96 -5.36 -10.50
CA LEU A 164 28.01 -4.67 -9.22
C LEU A 164 29.00 -5.36 -8.28
N ARG A 165 28.94 -6.69 -8.14
CA ARG A 165 29.88 -7.49 -7.34
C ARG A 165 31.33 -7.22 -7.73
N GLU A 166 31.63 -7.18 -9.03
CA GLU A 166 32.96 -6.86 -9.56
C GLU A 166 33.42 -5.46 -9.14
N VAL A 167 32.55 -4.45 -9.25
CA VAL A 167 32.85 -3.05 -8.89
C VAL A 167 33.09 -2.89 -7.39
N ILE A 168 32.26 -3.49 -6.54
CA ILE A 168 32.32 -3.26 -5.09
C ILE A 168 33.46 -4.04 -4.41
N GLY A 169 34.02 -5.06 -5.06
CA GLY A 169 35.22 -5.78 -4.59
C GLY A 169 34.94 -6.62 -3.33
N ASP A 170 35.67 -6.39 -2.23
CA ASP A 170 35.55 -7.14 -0.97
C ASP A 170 34.51 -6.57 0.02
N ARG A 171 33.76 -5.54 -0.38
CA ARG A 171 32.72 -4.92 0.47
C ARG A 171 31.54 -5.87 0.68
N LEU A 172 30.80 -5.76 1.77
CA LEU A 172 29.59 -6.57 1.94
C LEU A 172 28.49 -6.08 0.99
N PHE A 173 27.84 -7.02 0.31
CA PHE A 173 26.77 -6.74 -0.64
C PHE A 173 25.40 -7.16 -0.09
N VAL A 174 24.55 -6.18 0.19
CA VAL A 174 23.17 -6.40 0.65
C VAL A 174 22.22 -6.22 -0.53
N VAL A 175 21.38 -7.22 -0.77
CA VAL A 175 20.45 -7.25 -1.90
C VAL A 175 19.01 -7.43 -1.39
N ASP A 176 18.15 -6.46 -1.70
CA ASP A 176 16.70 -6.62 -1.58
C ASP A 176 16.18 -7.35 -2.84
N GLY A 177 15.78 -8.61 -2.67
CA GLY A 177 15.29 -9.48 -3.73
C GLY A 177 13.77 -9.46 -3.92
N ILE A 178 13.02 -8.64 -3.16
CA ILE A 178 11.55 -8.76 -3.09
C ILE A 178 10.83 -8.59 -4.43
N GLN A 179 11.41 -7.85 -5.38
CA GLN A 179 10.81 -7.58 -6.69
C GLN A 179 11.31 -8.52 -7.81
N GLY A 180 12.18 -9.48 -7.51
CA GLY A 180 12.80 -10.35 -8.53
C GLY A 180 12.92 -11.82 -8.16
N PHE A 181 13.07 -12.15 -6.88
CA PHE A 181 13.31 -13.53 -6.47
C PHE A 181 12.16 -14.47 -6.89
N GLY A 182 12.52 -15.59 -7.51
CA GLY A 182 11.59 -16.57 -8.07
C GLY A 182 10.96 -16.21 -9.42
N VAL A 183 11.21 -15.00 -9.94
CA VAL A 183 10.62 -14.52 -11.21
C VAL A 183 11.61 -13.89 -12.18
N ILE A 184 12.89 -13.75 -11.79
CA ILE A 184 14.00 -13.41 -12.68
C ILE A 184 15.15 -14.38 -12.47
N GLU A 185 15.90 -14.63 -13.53
CA GLU A 185 17.24 -15.20 -13.42
C GLU A 185 18.21 -14.10 -12.96
N ALA A 186 18.87 -14.33 -11.83
CA ALA A 186 19.91 -13.48 -11.27
C ALA A 186 20.88 -14.35 -10.45
N PRO A 187 22.17 -13.97 -10.38
CA PRO A 187 23.16 -14.71 -9.61
C PRO A 187 23.05 -14.32 -8.13
N TRP A 188 22.06 -14.87 -7.43
CA TRP A 188 21.74 -14.54 -6.04
C TRP A 188 22.91 -14.77 -5.08
N GLU A 189 23.79 -15.70 -5.40
CA GLU A 189 25.00 -16.08 -4.65
C GLU A 189 26.06 -14.98 -4.56
N VAL A 190 26.01 -13.94 -5.40
CA VAL A 190 26.95 -12.81 -5.31
C VAL A 190 26.62 -11.87 -4.15
N ALA A 191 25.41 -11.97 -3.60
CA ALA A 191 25.00 -11.21 -2.44
C ALA A 191 25.62 -11.82 -1.17
N ASP A 192 26.21 -10.98 -0.33
CA ASP A 192 26.60 -11.41 1.01
C ASP A 192 25.37 -11.54 1.92
N ILE A 193 24.32 -10.76 1.64
CA ILE A 193 23.02 -10.82 2.30
C ILE A 193 21.94 -10.65 1.23
N LEU A 194 21.11 -11.66 1.04
CA LEU A 194 19.90 -11.55 0.23
C LEU A 194 18.69 -11.57 1.14
N VAL A 195 17.77 -10.61 0.99
CA VAL A 195 16.52 -10.57 1.75
C VAL A 195 15.33 -10.59 0.81
N VAL A 196 14.37 -11.49 1.08
CA VAL A 196 13.20 -11.72 0.21
C VAL A 196 11.92 -11.78 1.04
N GLY A 197 10.86 -11.16 0.53
CA GLY A 197 9.50 -11.26 1.08
C GLY A 197 8.60 -12.07 0.17
N GLY A 198 7.72 -12.89 0.75
CA GLY A 198 6.87 -13.83 0.00
C GLY A 198 5.56 -13.25 -0.56
N GLN A 199 5.14 -12.07 -0.10
CA GLN A 199 3.80 -11.52 -0.38
C GLN A 199 3.60 -10.94 -1.79
N LYS A 200 4.66 -10.83 -2.59
CA LYS A 200 4.62 -10.29 -3.96
C LYS A 200 4.74 -11.41 -4.98
N TRP A 201 5.86 -11.48 -5.68
CA TRP A 201 6.09 -12.37 -6.81
C TRP A 201 6.04 -13.86 -6.49
N LEU A 202 6.41 -14.23 -5.26
CA LEU A 202 6.32 -15.60 -4.74
C LEU A 202 4.89 -16.00 -4.37
N ARG A 203 3.98 -15.03 -4.20
CA ARG A 203 2.54 -15.29 -3.95
C ARG A 203 2.31 -16.19 -2.74
N ALA A 204 3.07 -15.97 -1.66
CA ALA A 204 3.03 -16.75 -0.43
C ALA A 204 2.16 -16.13 0.67
N GLY A 205 1.63 -14.92 0.45
CA GLY A 205 0.91 -14.15 1.46
C GLY A 205 1.82 -13.38 2.43
N TRP A 206 1.20 -12.61 3.32
CA TRP A 206 1.90 -11.77 4.31
C TRP A 206 2.53 -12.60 5.43
N GLY A 207 3.56 -12.05 6.09
CA GLY A 207 4.24 -12.75 7.19
C GLY A 207 5.19 -13.86 6.72
N THR A 208 5.64 -13.80 5.47
CA THR A 208 6.53 -14.78 4.84
C THR A 208 7.74 -14.11 4.18
N GLY A 209 8.88 -14.80 4.21
CA GLY A 209 10.15 -14.28 3.71
C GLY A 209 11.34 -15.06 4.27
N PHE A 210 12.53 -14.71 3.81
CA PHE A 210 13.79 -15.23 4.35
C PHE A 210 14.92 -14.24 4.14
N ALA A 211 16.02 -14.48 4.84
CA ALA A 211 17.34 -13.95 4.52
C ALA A 211 18.30 -15.11 4.21
N MET A 212 19.18 -14.90 3.25
CA MET A 212 20.34 -15.75 2.97
C MET A 212 21.60 -14.98 3.33
N LEU A 213 22.50 -15.60 4.10
CA LEU A 213 23.75 -14.99 4.53
C LEU A 213 24.93 -15.79 3.96
N SER A 214 25.90 -15.14 3.32
CA SER A 214 27.14 -15.81 2.88
C SER A 214 28.04 -16.16 4.07
N ASP A 215 29.02 -17.04 3.88
CA ASP A 215 30.09 -17.29 4.86
C ASP A 215 30.74 -15.98 5.33
N ARG A 216 31.01 -15.07 4.39
CA ARG A 216 31.62 -13.76 4.68
C ARG A 216 30.76 -12.93 5.62
N THR A 217 29.44 -12.99 5.48
CA THR A 217 28.51 -12.35 6.41
C THR A 217 28.56 -13.02 7.78
N LEU A 218 28.48 -14.35 7.84
CA LEU A 218 28.50 -15.11 9.09
C LEU A 218 29.81 -14.87 9.89
N GLU A 219 30.93 -14.67 9.20
CA GLU A 219 32.23 -14.36 9.81
C GLU A 219 32.40 -12.89 10.24
N ARG A 220 31.79 -11.95 9.50
CA ARG A 220 32.08 -10.50 9.64
C ARG A 220 31.02 -9.71 10.38
N MET A 221 29.78 -10.21 10.46
CA MET A 221 28.68 -9.50 11.09
C MET A 221 28.49 -9.87 12.56
N ASP A 222 28.00 -8.89 13.32
CA ASP A 222 27.56 -9.07 14.72
C ASP A 222 26.02 -9.15 14.75
N PRO A 223 25.39 -10.31 14.96
CA PRO A 223 23.94 -10.48 14.87
C PRO A 223 23.21 -9.87 16.08
N VAL A 224 23.22 -8.54 16.20
CA VAL A 224 22.73 -7.85 17.39
C VAL A 224 21.22 -7.91 17.55
N LEU A 225 20.49 -7.89 16.44
CA LEU A 225 19.04 -8.06 16.45
C LEU A 225 18.72 -9.57 16.37
N SER A 226 18.99 -10.28 17.46
CA SER A 226 18.78 -11.73 17.62
C SER A 226 17.95 -12.01 18.87
N GLY A 227 17.42 -13.23 18.99
CA GLY A 227 16.65 -13.67 20.16
C GLY A 227 16.92 -15.13 20.51
N TRP A 228 16.11 -15.70 21.41
CA TRP A 228 16.39 -17.00 22.04
C TRP A 228 16.46 -18.15 21.04
N THR A 229 15.75 -18.05 19.91
CA THR A 229 15.79 -19.06 18.83
C THR A 229 17.02 -18.96 17.94
N GLY A 230 17.73 -17.84 17.96
CA GLY A 230 18.99 -17.64 17.24
C GLY A 230 20.22 -17.85 18.11
N ALA A 231 20.05 -18.20 19.38
CA ALA A 231 21.12 -18.55 20.27
C ALA A 231 21.51 -20.03 20.10
N ARG A 232 22.77 -20.36 20.40
CA ARG A 232 23.24 -21.76 20.42
C ARG A 232 22.46 -22.57 21.45
N ASP A 233 22.07 -23.79 21.07
CA ASP A 233 21.27 -24.70 21.90
C ASP A 233 19.98 -24.02 22.43
N PRO A 234 19.07 -23.54 21.56
CA PRO A 234 17.91 -22.72 21.95
C PRO A 234 16.89 -23.45 22.85
N GLY A 235 17.00 -24.77 22.99
CA GLY A 235 16.17 -25.58 23.89
C GLY A 235 16.75 -25.78 25.29
N LEU A 236 17.94 -25.28 25.57
CA LEU A 236 18.58 -25.39 26.89
C LEU A 236 18.18 -24.20 27.78
N PHE A 237 17.35 -24.47 28.79
CA PHE A 237 16.84 -23.47 29.72
C PHE A 237 17.60 -23.50 31.06
N ASP A 238 18.85 -23.04 31.06
CA ASP A 238 19.77 -23.12 32.22
C ASP A 238 20.00 -21.79 32.96
N ASN A 239 19.21 -20.75 32.62
CA ASN A 239 19.32 -19.37 33.11
C ASN A 239 20.59 -18.61 32.67
N THR A 240 21.24 -19.04 31.60
CA THR A 240 22.34 -18.29 30.98
C THR A 240 21.93 -17.70 29.62
N ILE A 241 22.70 -16.71 29.15
CA ILE A 241 22.54 -16.15 27.80
C ILE A 241 23.56 -16.85 26.91
N HIS A 242 23.08 -17.62 25.94
CA HIS A 242 23.95 -18.38 25.05
C HIS A 242 24.44 -17.48 23.91
N PRO A 243 25.65 -17.73 23.38
CA PRO A 243 26.13 -17.00 22.21
C PRO A 243 25.21 -17.23 21.01
N PRO A 244 25.19 -16.32 20.01
CA PRO A 244 24.49 -16.55 18.76
C PRO A 244 24.94 -17.84 18.06
N GLU A 245 24.06 -18.41 17.27
CA GLU A 245 24.40 -19.53 16.41
C GLU A 245 25.47 -19.17 15.37
N SER A 246 26.15 -20.20 14.85
CA SER A 246 27.18 -20.02 13.80
C SER A 246 26.60 -19.94 12.37
N THR A 247 25.31 -20.23 12.23
CA THR A 247 24.58 -20.27 10.96
C THR A 247 23.67 -19.04 10.84
N ALA A 248 22.95 -18.89 9.72
CA ALA A 248 21.97 -17.84 9.55
C ALA A 248 20.85 -17.86 10.60
N ALA A 249 20.66 -18.99 11.31
CA ALA A 249 19.78 -19.07 12.47
C ALA A 249 20.10 -18.00 13.53
N ALA A 250 21.32 -17.46 13.57
CA ALA A 250 21.70 -16.34 14.41
C ALA A 250 20.80 -15.11 14.28
N TRP A 251 20.12 -14.93 13.14
CA TRP A 251 19.14 -13.85 12.93
C TRP A 251 17.72 -14.23 13.38
N SER A 252 17.49 -15.41 13.93
CA SER A 252 16.18 -15.78 14.45
C SER A 252 15.91 -15.09 15.79
N ILE A 253 14.76 -14.40 15.89
CA ILE A 253 14.36 -13.69 17.12
C ILE A 253 13.45 -14.59 17.97
N SER A 254 12.47 -15.21 17.35
CA SER A 254 11.52 -16.14 17.98
C SER A 254 10.94 -17.06 16.91
N ASN A 255 10.25 -18.13 17.34
CA ASN A 255 9.52 -18.99 16.42
C ASN A 255 8.52 -18.17 15.60
N LEU A 256 8.61 -18.28 14.27
CA LEU A 256 7.60 -17.74 13.36
C LEU A 256 6.35 -18.65 13.37
N SER A 257 5.28 -18.16 12.76
CA SER A 257 4.07 -18.98 12.61
C SER A 257 4.39 -20.22 11.73
N PRO A 258 4.15 -21.44 12.22
CA PRO A 258 4.34 -22.64 11.42
C PRO A 258 3.36 -22.71 10.24
N VAL A 259 2.19 -22.07 10.39
CA VAL A 259 1.19 -21.95 9.33
C VAL A 259 1.73 -21.09 8.19
N THR A 260 2.30 -19.92 8.50
CA THR A 260 2.88 -19.04 7.46
C THR A 260 4.16 -19.65 6.88
N SER A 261 4.93 -20.39 7.68
CA SER A 261 6.10 -21.14 7.20
C SER A 261 5.69 -22.22 6.19
N GLY A 262 4.60 -22.95 6.45
CA GLY A 262 4.09 -23.95 5.51
C GLY A 262 3.49 -23.35 4.25
N ALA A 263 2.76 -22.24 4.38
CA ALA A 263 2.32 -21.43 3.25
C ALA A 263 3.52 -21.01 2.38
N PHE A 264 4.59 -20.54 3.01
CA PHE A 264 5.78 -20.12 2.29
C PHE A 264 6.49 -21.27 1.59
N ALA A 265 6.63 -22.42 2.25
CA ALA A 265 7.16 -23.64 1.65
C ALA A 265 6.38 -24.03 0.38
N ALA A 266 5.04 -24.06 0.45
CA ALA A 266 4.20 -24.42 -0.68
C ALA A 266 4.38 -23.48 -1.88
N ALA A 267 4.53 -22.17 -1.62
CA ALA A 267 4.78 -21.18 -2.66
C ALA A 267 6.16 -21.35 -3.32
N LEU A 268 7.22 -21.55 -2.53
CA LEU A 268 8.59 -21.75 -3.03
C LEU A 268 8.70 -23.04 -3.87
N GLU A 269 8.13 -24.14 -3.38
CA GLU A 269 8.11 -25.42 -4.11
C GLU A 269 7.32 -25.33 -5.42
N LEU A 270 6.25 -24.52 -5.45
CA LEU A 270 5.49 -24.28 -6.68
C LEU A 270 6.31 -23.49 -7.71
N VAL A 271 7.12 -22.53 -7.27
CA VAL A 271 8.08 -21.81 -8.14
C VAL A 271 9.17 -22.77 -8.64
N GLU A 272 9.69 -23.63 -7.78
CA GLU A 272 10.69 -24.65 -8.14
C GLU A 272 10.15 -25.63 -9.20
N ASP A 273 8.94 -26.16 -9.02
CA ASP A 273 8.29 -27.09 -9.95
C ASP A 273 8.06 -26.45 -11.34
N ALA A 274 7.65 -25.18 -11.37
CA ALA A 274 7.43 -24.45 -12.61
C ALA A 274 8.74 -24.03 -13.30
N GLY A 275 9.78 -23.77 -12.52
CA GLY A 275 11.07 -23.26 -12.96
C GLY A 275 11.06 -21.74 -13.17
N VAL A 276 12.01 -21.05 -12.54
CA VAL A 276 12.16 -19.58 -12.61
C VAL A 276 12.28 -19.09 -14.04
N THR A 277 13.06 -19.77 -14.89
CA THR A 277 13.24 -19.40 -16.30
C THR A 277 11.92 -19.39 -17.08
N ALA A 278 11.03 -20.36 -16.83
CA ALA A 278 9.75 -20.45 -17.53
C ALA A 278 8.75 -19.37 -17.04
N ILE A 279 8.76 -19.08 -15.74
CA ILE A 279 7.99 -17.98 -15.14
C ILE A 279 8.46 -16.64 -15.72
N ALA A 280 9.78 -16.40 -15.69
CA ALA A 280 10.41 -15.17 -16.15
C ALA A 280 10.09 -14.88 -17.63
N ALA A 281 10.20 -15.87 -18.51
CA ALA A 281 9.90 -15.68 -19.92
C ALA A 281 8.42 -15.37 -20.18
N ARG A 282 7.50 -15.98 -19.42
CA ARG A 282 6.09 -15.63 -19.53
C ARG A 282 5.84 -14.21 -19.08
N ILE A 283 6.41 -13.78 -17.96
CA ILE A 283 6.29 -12.40 -17.48
C ILE A 283 6.82 -11.43 -18.55
N ALA A 284 8.00 -11.71 -19.11
CA ALA A 284 8.60 -10.91 -20.18
C ALA A 284 7.66 -10.78 -21.39
N GLU A 285 7.09 -11.90 -21.88
CA GLU A 285 6.14 -11.90 -22.98
C GLU A 285 4.91 -10.99 -22.73
N ARG A 286 4.36 -10.97 -21.50
CA ARG A 286 3.22 -10.10 -21.16
C ARG A 286 3.65 -8.64 -21.09
N VAL A 287 4.80 -8.37 -20.49
CA VAL A 287 5.33 -7.01 -20.38
C VAL A 287 5.63 -6.43 -21.75
N ASP A 288 6.23 -7.20 -22.66
CA ASP A 288 6.54 -6.77 -24.02
C ASP A 288 5.26 -6.49 -24.81
N ALA A 289 4.26 -7.37 -24.74
CA ALA A 289 2.98 -7.15 -25.39
C ALA A 289 2.22 -5.93 -24.84
N LEU A 290 2.25 -5.71 -23.53
CA LEU A 290 1.68 -4.50 -22.91
C LEU A 290 2.45 -3.25 -23.33
N GLN A 291 3.78 -3.31 -23.39
CA GLN A 291 4.60 -2.18 -23.83
C GLN A 291 4.30 -1.81 -25.28
N ASP A 292 4.36 -2.77 -26.21
CA ASP A 292 4.09 -2.55 -27.63
C ASP A 292 2.69 -1.92 -27.83
N MET A 293 1.70 -2.42 -27.07
CA MET A 293 0.35 -1.86 -27.07
C MET A 293 0.32 -0.43 -26.54
N LEU A 294 0.96 -0.14 -25.39
CA LEU A 294 0.99 1.20 -24.80
C LEU A 294 1.69 2.21 -25.72
N GLU A 295 2.82 1.84 -26.33
CA GLU A 295 3.52 2.67 -27.30
C GLU A 295 2.65 2.93 -28.54
N SER A 296 1.87 1.94 -28.99
CA SER A 296 0.91 2.13 -30.09
C SER A 296 -0.21 3.14 -29.78
N LEU A 297 -0.47 3.42 -28.49
CA LEU A 297 -1.41 4.45 -28.02
C LEU A 297 -0.72 5.79 -27.71
N GLY A 298 0.58 5.91 -27.99
CA GLY A 298 1.36 7.12 -27.73
C GLY A 298 1.82 7.29 -26.28
N ALA A 299 1.73 6.24 -25.46
CA ALA A 299 2.28 6.28 -24.10
C ALA A 299 3.81 6.41 -24.11
N ALA A 300 4.35 7.13 -23.15
CA ALA A 300 5.78 7.21 -22.90
C ALA A 300 6.17 6.21 -21.80
N ILE A 301 7.06 5.28 -22.15
CA ILE A 301 7.55 4.26 -21.21
C ILE A 301 8.58 4.87 -20.26
N VAL A 302 8.30 4.85 -18.97
CA VAL A 302 9.19 5.32 -17.89
C VAL A 302 10.11 4.19 -17.40
N SER A 303 9.65 2.95 -17.55
CA SER A 303 10.42 1.76 -17.22
C SER A 303 11.73 1.63 -18.01
N ALA A 304 12.68 0.90 -17.44
CA ALA A 304 13.84 0.44 -18.21
C ALA A 304 13.38 -0.47 -19.36
N THR A 305 14.03 -0.36 -20.52
CA THR A 305 13.76 -1.21 -21.70
C THR A 305 14.88 -2.21 -21.95
N ASP A 306 16.08 -1.92 -21.48
CA ASP A 306 17.31 -2.71 -21.65
C ASP A 306 17.48 -3.81 -20.60
N ARG A 307 17.19 -3.49 -19.33
CA ARG A 307 17.26 -4.43 -18.21
C ARG A 307 16.00 -4.35 -17.37
N ARG A 308 14.94 -5.02 -17.82
CA ARG A 308 13.62 -4.95 -17.19
C ARG A 308 13.20 -6.29 -16.56
N ALA A 309 12.55 -6.20 -15.41
CA ALA A 309 11.84 -7.30 -14.77
C ALA A 309 10.32 -7.25 -15.09
N GLY A 310 9.46 -7.73 -14.19
CA GLY A 310 8.01 -7.78 -14.40
C GLY A 310 7.25 -6.45 -14.21
N ILE A 311 7.93 -5.30 -14.13
CA ILE A 311 7.31 -4.00 -13.85
C ILE A 311 7.38 -3.11 -15.09
N LEU A 312 6.24 -2.58 -15.50
CA LEU A 312 6.06 -1.65 -16.61
C LEU A 312 5.38 -0.36 -16.13
N ALA A 313 6.17 0.71 -16.06
CA ALA A 313 5.72 2.05 -15.73
C ALA A 313 5.64 2.91 -16.99
N PHE A 314 4.56 3.65 -17.13
CA PHE A 314 4.31 4.52 -18.28
C PHE A 314 3.56 5.79 -17.87
N THR A 315 3.69 6.81 -18.70
CA THR A 315 2.80 7.97 -18.71
C THR A 315 2.05 7.99 -20.03
N LEU A 316 0.86 8.58 -20.03
CA LEU A 316 0.11 8.84 -21.24
C LEU A 316 0.11 10.37 -21.43
N PRO A 317 0.75 10.91 -22.49
CA PRO A 317 0.79 12.36 -22.72
C PRO A 317 -0.60 12.99 -22.66
N ASP A 318 -0.69 14.19 -22.09
CA ASP A 318 -1.94 14.94 -21.86
C ASP A 318 -2.98 14.30 -20.92
N HIS A 319 -2.69 13.12 -20.36
CA HIS A 319 -3.55 12.41 -19.42
C HIS A 319 -2.82 12.17 -18.08
N PRO A 320 -3.18 12.91 -17.00
CA PRO A 320 -2.64 12.66 -15.67
C PRO A 320 -2.82 11.20 -15.25
N ALA A 321 -1.84 10.66 -14.52
CA ALA A 321 -1.84 9.24 -14.12
C ALA A 321 -3.10 8.82 -13.33
N GLU A 322 -3.70 9.74 -12.57
CA GLU A 322 -4.98 9.52 -11.88
C GLU A 322 -6.12 9.22 -12.86
N GLN A 323 -6.24 9.97 -13.97
CA GLN A 323 -7.26 9.73 -14.99
C GLN A 323 -7.05 8.39 -15.70
N VAL A 324 -5.79 8.04 -16.00
CA VAL A 324 -5.43 6.74 -16.55
C VAL A 324 -5.82 5.63 -15.57
N GLY A 325 -5.52 5.80 -14.28
CA GLY A 325 -5.86 4.86 -13.22
C GLY A 325 -7.36 4.64 -13.06
N ILE A 326 -8.15 5.71 -13.13
CA ILE A 326 -9.61 5.70 -13.13
C ILE A 326 -10.14 4.86 -14.29
N ALA A 327 -9.68 5.12 -15.52
CA ALA A 327 -10.12 4.39 -16.71
C ALA A 327 -9.79 2.89 -16.63
N LEU A 328 -8.60 2.55 -16.12
CA LEU A 328 -8.21 1.16 -15.88
C LEU A 328 -9.12 0.52 -14.81
N SER A 329 -9.37 1.21 -13.70
CA SER A 329 -10.22 0.70 -12.61
C SER A 329 -11.67 0.47 -13.06
N ALA A 330 -12.22 1.37 -13.88
CA ALA A 330 -13.57 1.24 -14.45
C ALA A 330 -13.69 0.01 -15.36
N ALA A 331 -12.61 -0.38 -16.02
CA ALA A 331 -12.51 -1.62 -16.80
C ALA A 331 -12.17 -2.86 -15.96
N GLY A 332 -12.10 -2.75 -14.62
CA GLY A 332 -11.74 -3.87 -13.74
C GLY A 332 -10.25 -4.22 -13.73
N ILE A 333 -9.38 -3.33 -14.24
CA ILE A 333 -7.94 -3.54 -14.30
C ILE A 333 -7.28 -2.94 -13.06
N ALA A 334 -6.64 -3.80 -12.27
CA ALA A 334 -5.89 -3.38 -11.09
C ALA A 334 -4.47 -2.94 -11.46
N ALA A 335 -4.13 -1.69 -11.16
CA ALA A 335 -2.81 -1.12 -11.41
C ALA A 335 -2.35 -0.27 -10.22
N THR A 336 -1.04 -0.05 -10.09
CA THR A 336 -0.52 0.95 -9.17
C THR A 336 -0.54 2.32 -9.86
N VAL A 337 -1.20 3.29 -9.25
CA VAL A 337 -1.25 4.68 -9.74
C VAL A 337 -0.39 5.54 -8.82
N ARG A 338 0.55 6.28 -9.40
CA ARG A 338 1.36 7.30 -8.72
C ARG A 338 1.17 8.63 -9.45
N PRO A 339 1.35 9.78 -8.79
CA PRO A 339 1.25 11.08 -9.47
C PRO A 339 2.08 11.15 -10.76
N GLU A 340 3.27 10.55 -10.73
CA GLU A 340 4.25 10.62 -11.82
C GLU A 340 4.02 9.62 -12.96
N HIS A 341 3.35 8.48 -12.71
CA HIS A 341 3.18 7.39 -13.68
C HIS A 341 2.17 6.34 -13.21
N VAL A 342 1.66 5.56 -14.16
CA VAL A 342 0.94 4.32 -13.89
C VAL A 342 1.89 3.14 -14.04
N ARG A 343 1.73 2.13 -13.16
CA ARG A 343 2.56 0.93 -13.14
C ARG A 343 1.69 -0.30 -13.27
N LEU A 344 1.95 -1.07 -14.32
CA LEU A 344 1.43 -2.41 -14.56
C LEU A 344 2.52 -3.42 -14.19
N SER A 345 2.11 -4.54 -13.63
CA SER A 345 2.99 -5.62 -13.22
C SER A 345 2.26 -6.94 -13.42
N PRO A 346 2.25 -7.52 -14.64
CA PRO A 346 1.66 -8.82 -14.90
C PRO A 346 2.50 -9.95 -14.26
N HIS A 347 1.90 -11.12 -14.10
CA HIS A 347 2.59 -12.36 -13.72
C HIS A 347 2.53 -13.40 -14.85
N ALA A 348 3.15 -14.55 -14.66
CA ALA A 348 3.11 -15.66 -15.61
C ALA A 348 1.71 -16.26 -15.79
N SER A 349 0.83 -16.11 -14.80
CA SER A 349 -0.59 -16.47 -14.85
C SER A 349 -1.45 -15.46 -15.59
N THR A 350 -0.97 -14.22 -15.79
CA THR A 350 -1.74 -13.18 -16.49
C THR A 350 -2.03 -13.62 -17.93
N PRO A 351 -3.31 -13.68 -18.34
CA PRO A 351 -3.69 -14.06 -19.69
C PRO A 351 -3.34 -12.94 -20.68
N MET A 352 -3.22 -13.27 -21.97
CA MET A 352 -2.78 -12.30 -22.99
C MET A 352 -3.89 -11.37 -23.47
N ASP A 353 -5.15 -11.76 -23.31
CA ASP A 353 -6.34 -10.97 -23.63
C ASP A 353 -6.43 -9.67 -22.81
N VAL A 354 -5.81 -9.63 -21.62
CA VAL A 354 -5.67 -8.40 -20.82
C VAL A 354 -5.06 -7.24 -21.62
N VAL A 355 -4.23 -7.52 -22.63
CA VAL A 355 -3.65 -6.48 -23.50
C VAL A 355 -4.74 -5.72 -24.25
N ASP A 356 -5.76 -6.43 -24.74
CA ASP A 356 -6.90 -5.84 -25.44
C ASP A 356 -7.86 -5.15 -24.47
N GLU A 357 -8.00 -5.65 -23.24
CA GLU A 357 -8.76 -4.98 -22.18
C GLU A 357 -8.13 -3.64 -21.79
N VAL A 358 -6.81 -3.63 -21.54
CA VAL A 358 -6.06 -2.40 -21.25
C VAL A 358 -6.12 -1.45 -22.43
N ARG A 359 -5.95 -1.95 -23.66
CA ARG A 359 -6.10 -1.14 -24.88
C ARG A 359 -7.47 -0.47 -24.93
N SER A 360 -8.54 -1.23 -24.69
CA SER A 360 -9.91 -0.73 -24.74
C SER A 360 -10.17 0.34 -23.68
N ALA A 361 -9.67 0.12 -22.46
CA ALA A 361 -9.74 1.09 -21.37
C ALA A 361 -9.04 2.41 -21.70
N LEU A 362 -7.86 2.34 -22.34
CA LEU A 362 -7.06 3.52 -22.68
C LEU A 362 -7.47 4.18 -24.01
N ALA A 363 -8.06 3.43 -24.94
CA ALA A 363 -8.58 3.95 -26.20
C ALA A 363 -9.68 5.00 -25.96
N ALA A 364 -10.50 4.81 -24.91
CA ALA A 364 -11.50 5.78 -24.49
C ALA A 364 -10.91 7.16 -24.14
N LEU A 365 -9.66 7.20 -23.68
CA LEU A 365 -8.93 8.44 -23.38
C LEU A 365 -8.25 9.04 -24.62
N THR A 366 -7.73 8.20 -25.52
CA THR A 366 -6.88 8.62 -26.65
C THR A 366 -7.62 8.89 -27.95
N THR A 367 -8.86 8.41 -28.14
CA THR A 367 -9.68 8.82 -29.29
C THR A 367 -10.06 10.29 -29.20
N THR A 368 -9.68 11.06 -30.22
CA THR A 368 -9.80 12.52 -30.30
C THR A 368 -11.19 13.04 -29.97
N ARG A 369 -11.40 13.50 -28.73
CA ARG A 369 -12.21 14.68 -28.47
C ARG A 369 -11.24 15.85 -28.38
N THR A 370 -11.22 16.70 -29.40
CA THR A 370 -10.79 18.09 -29.27
C THR A 370 -11.63 18.75 -28.19
N ALA A 371 -11.19 18.65 -26.95
CA ALA A 371 -11.69 19.40 -25.82
C ALA A 371 -10.46 20.01 -25.16
N THR A 372 -10.23 21.28 -25.49
CA THR A 372 -9.34 22.20 -24.81
C THR A 372 -9.41 21.97 -23.29
N LEU A 373 -8.26 21.75 -22.66
CA LEU A 373 -8.11 21.66 -21.21
C LEU A 373 -8.69 22.93 -20.56
N ALA A 374 -9.89 22.79 -20.02
CA ALA A 374 -10.45 23.70 -19.02
C ALA A 374 -10.06 23.16 -17.63
N PRO A 375 -9.86 24.04 -16.62
CA PRO A 375 -9.60 23.64 -15.23
C PRO A 375 -10.70 22.69 -14.73
N PRO A 376 -10.45 21.87 -13.66
CA PRO A 376 -11.31 20.76 -13.26
C PRO A 376 -12.78 21.16 -13.31
N SER A 377 -13.47 20.67 -14.34
CA SER A 377 -14.87 21.01 -14.56
C SER A 377 -15.65 20.42 -13.41
N ALA A 378 -16.42 21.28 -12.73
CA ALA A 378 -17.58 20.87 -11.95
C ALA A 378 -18.33 19.77 -12.71
N ALA A 379 -18.84 18.78 -11.96
CA ALA A 379 -19.60 17.66 -12.51
C ALA A 379 -20.54 18.15 -13.63
N GLY A 380 -20.38 17.56 -14.81
CA GLY A 380 -21.07 18.03 -16.00
C GLY A 380 -22.60 17.90 -15.87
N PRO A 381 -23.36 18.51 -16.80
CA PRO A 381 -24.82 18.44 -16.82
C PRO A 381 -25.36 17.01 -16.73
N ALA A 382 -24.66 16.00 -17.26
CA ALA A 382 -25.04 14.59 -17.19
C ALA A 382 -24.98 13.97 -15.78
N THR A 383 -23.98 14.33 -14.96
CA THR A 383 -23.89 13.86 -13.56
C THR A 383 -24.97 14.53 -12.70
N HIS A 384 -25.24 15.80 -12.98
CA HIS A 384 -26.33 16.53 -12.33
C HIS A 384 -27.70 15.95 -12.72
N GLU A 385 -27.90 15.58 -13.99
CA GLU A 385 -29.11 14.90 -14.48
C GLU A 385 -29.29 13.52 -13.82
N LEU A 386 -28.21 12.75 -13.63
CA LEU A 386 -28.24 11.46 -12.93
C LEU A 386 -28.68 11.61 -11.47
N LEU A 387 -28.06 12.53 -10.72
CA LEU A 387 -28.44 12.77 -9.32
C LEU A 387 -29.87 13.34 -9.23
N THR A 388 -30.25 14.21 -10.17
CA THR A 388 -31.63 14.71 -10.26
C THR A 388 -32.63 13.58 -10.50
N SER A 389 -32.26 12.55 -11.27
CA SER A 389 -33.12 11.37 -11.49
C SER A 389 -33.35 10.52 -10.23
N LEU A 390 -32.51 10.66 -9.21
CA LEU A 390 -32.64 9.96 -7.92
C LEU A 390 -33.48 10.72 -6.88
N VAL A 391 -33.87 11.98 -7.15
CA VAL A 391 -34.74 12.77 -6.27
C VAL A 391 -36.06 12.05 -5.95
N PRO A 392 -36.78 11.43 -6.90
CA PRO A 392 -37.98 10.66 -6.58
C PRO A 392 -37.70 9.46 -5.66
N ALA A 393 -36.53 8.83 -5.76
CA ALA A 393 -36.15 7.71 -4.89
C ALA A 393 -35.95 8.18 -3.44
N VAL A 394 -35.39 9.37 -3.21
CA VAL A 394 -35.27 9.98 -1.87
C VAL A 394 -36.64 10.09 -1.21
N HIS A 395 -37.62 10.67 -1.92
CA HIS A 395 -38.98 10.83 -1.40
C HIS A 395 -39.70 9.49 -1.21
N GLY A 396 -39.55 8.55 -2.15
CA GLY A 396 -40.16 7.22 -2.07
C GLY A 396 -39.61 6.39 -0.90
N LEU A 397 -38.29 6.41 -0.69
CA LEU A 397 -37.64 5.73 0.43
C LEU A 397 -38.07 6.33 1.77
N ALA A 398 -38.09 7.66 1.91
CA ALA A 398 -38.54 8.30 3.14
C ALA A 398 -40.02 7.99 3.44
N ALA A 399 -40.89 8.02 2.42
CA ALA A 399 -42.30 7.66 2.58
C ALA A 399 -42.50 6.20 3.01
N MET A 400 -41.67 5.28 2.49
CA MET A 400 -41.71 3.87 2.85
C MET A 400 -41.20 3.60 4.27
N LEU A 401 -40.11 4.29 4.66
CA LEU A 401 -39.54 4.18 6.00
C LEU A 401 -40.45 4.80 7.07
N GLY A 402 -41.26 5.79 6.69
CA GLY A 402 -42.24 6.42 7.57
C GLY A 402 -41.64 7.44 8.54
N PRO A 403 -42.46 7.98 9.47
CA PRO A 403 -42.05 9.04 10.39
C PRO A 403 -40.81 8.69 11.22
N GLY A 404 -40.00 9.70 11.54
CA GLY A 404 -38.74 9.51 12.29
C GLY A 404 -37.56 9.07 11.42
N ASN A 405 -37.71 9.06 10.09
CA ASN A 405 -36.63 8.80 9.15
C ASN A 405 -36.40 10.02 8.24
N GLU A 406 -35.16 10.19 7.82
CA GLU A 406 -34.73 11.24 6.92
C GLU A 406 -33.80 10.63 5.85
N VAL A 407 -34.08 10.92 4.59
CA VAL A 407 -33.24 10.49 3.46
C VAL A 407 -32.73 11.73 2.74
N LEU A 408 -31.44 11.77 2.43
CA LEU A 408 -30.80 12.91 1.78
C LEU A 408 -29.98 12.45 0.58
N LEU A 409 -29.91 13.30 -0.42
CA LEU A 409 -29.03 13.15 -1.56
C LEU A 409 -28.07 14.34 -1.62
N HIS A 410 -26.78 14.04 -1.64
CA HIS A 410 -25.70 15.00 -1.84
C HIS A 410 -25.19 14.94 -3.28
N ASP A 411 -24.93 16.10 -3.86
CA ASP A 411 -24.15 16.33 -5.08
C ASP A 411 -22.79 16.89 -4.67
N LEU A 412 -21.73 16.09 -4.85
CA LEU A 412 -20.40 16.44 -4.39
C LEU A 412 -19.76 17.55 -5.24
N SER A 413 -20.30 17.83 -6.41
CA SER A 413 -19.86 18.97 -7.24
C SER A 413 -20.30 20.32 -6.68
N ARG A 414 -21.30 20.32 -5.80
CA ARG A 414 -21.86 21.53 -5.18
C ARG A 414 -21.26 21.85 -3.82
N LEU A 415 -20.15 21.20 -3.46
CA LEU A 415 -19.46 21.46 -2.21
C LEU A 415 -19.21 22.97 -2.00
N PRO A 416 -19.51 23.50 -0.80
CA PRO A 416 -20.03 22.81 0.39
C PRO A 416 -21.56 22.55 0.39
N ASP A 417 -22.36 23.32 -0.37
CA ASP A 417 -23.83 23.30 -0.48
C ASP A 417 -24.37 22.08 -1.24
N SER A 418 -24.03 20.91 -0.73
CA SER A 418 -24.16 19.65 -1.44
C SER A 418 -25.55 19.04 -1.41
N ILE A 419 -26.44 19.39 -0.47
CA ILE A 419 -27.76 18.76 -0.36
C ILE A 419 -28.63 19.17 -1.55
N VAL A 420 -28.98 18.23 -2.42
CA VAL A 420 -29.84 18.46 -3.59
C VAL A 420 -31.25 17.93 -3.42
N ALA A 421 -31.45 16.97 -2.52
CA ALA A 421 -32.77 16.52 -2.09
C ALA A 421 -32.74 16.05 -0.64
N ILE A 422 -33.85 16.26 0.05
CA ILE A 422 -34.08 15.77 1.40
C ILE A 422 -35.56 15.46 1.57
N ALA A 423 -35.86 14.35 2.26
CA ALA A 423 -37.21 13.98 2.66
C ALA A 423 -37.18 13.48 4.11
N GLY A 424 -38.01 14.08 4.96
CA GLY A 424 -37.92 13.96 6.42
C GLY A 424 -37.35 15.21 7.07
N ASP A 425 -37.43 15.29 8.40
CA ASP A 425 -37.11 16.49 9.19
C ASP A 425 -36.24 16.20 10.43
N LEU A 426 -35.72 14.97 10.55
CA LEU A 426 -35.01 14.48 11.73
C LEU A 426 -33.80 15.34 12.13
N THR A 427 -33.02 15.82 11.16
CA THR A 427 -31.83 16.65 11.43
C THR A 427 -32.09 18.14 11.23
N GLY A 428 -33.27 18.53 10.75
CA GLY A 428 -33.61 19.92 10.44
C GLY A 428 -32.77 20.56 9.33
N ARG A 429 -32.05 19.76 8.53
CA ARG A 429 -31.31 20.23 7.35
C ARG A 429 -32.25 20.51 6.18
N THR A 430 -31.79 21.29 5.21
CA THR A 430 -32.59 21.70 4.05
C THR A 430 -31.82 21.53 2.75
N VAL A 431 -32.52 21.51 1.61
CA VAL A 431 -31.88 21.59 0.28
C VAL A 431 -31.03 22.85 0.18
N GLY A 432 -29.83 22.71 -0.38
CA GLY A 432 -28.80 23.75 -0.40
C GLY A 432 -27.98 23.85 0.89
N GLY A 433 -28.28 23.03 1.90
CA GLY A 433 -27.48 22.96 3.13
C GLY A 433 -26.15 22.24 2.93
N PRO A 434 -25.19 22.44 3.87
CA PRO A 434 -23.90 21.79 3.81
C PRO A 434 -23.97 20.31 4.21
N MET A 435 -22.91 19.57 3.91
CA MET A 435 -22.68 18.26 4.49
C MET A 435 -22.19 18.33 5.93
N THR A 436 -22.14 17.18 6.59
CA THR A 436 -21.61 17.03 7.93
C THR A 436 -20.08 17.05 7.95
N ASP A 437 -19.52 17.26 9.13
CA ASP A 437 -18.07 17.24 9.34
C ASP A 437 -17.46 15.84 9.10
N LEU A 438 -18.22 14.78 9.41
CA LEU A 438 -17.83 13.40 9.13
C LEU A 438 -17.68 13.18 7.62
N LEU A 439 -18.72 13.51 6.83
CA LEU A 439 -18.71 13.31 5.38
C LEU A 439 -17.65 14.18 4.69
N LEU A 440 -17.49 15.43 5.13
CA LEU A 440 -16.46 16.33 4.60
C LEU A 440 -15.04 15.79 4.84
N GLY A 441 -14.78 15.25 6.03
CA GLY A 441 -13.51 14.62 6.37
C GLY A 441 -13.23 13.32 5.63
N LEU A 442 -14.27 12.54 5.27
CA LEU A 442 -14.13 11.33 4.45
C LEU A 442 -13.73 11.68 3.01
N ILE A 443 -14.42 12.64 2.40
CA ILE A 443 -14.13 13.14 1.05
C ILE A 443 -12.70 13.66 0.96
N ARG A 444 -12.27 14.47 1.94
CA ARG A 444 -10.93 15.03 1.98
C ARG A 444 -9.81 13.98 2.02
N ARG A 445 -10.05 12.86 2.72
CA ARG A 445 -9.12 11.73 2.85
C ARG A 445 -9.14 10.80 1.64
N GLY A 446 -10.01 11.05 0.66
CA GLY A 446 -10.24 10.14 -0.47
C GLY A 446 -10.90 8.83 -0.05
N THR A 447 -11.48 8.76 1.15
CA THR A 447 -12.17 7.57 1.64
C THR A 447 -13.62 7.64 1.20
N THR A 448 -13.92 6.99 0.09
CA THR A 448 -15.29 6.90 -0.44
C THR A 448 -15.92 5.54 -0.17
N GLN A 449 -15.52 4.84 0.89
CA GLN A 449 -16.17 3.57 1.27
C GLN A 449 -17.52 3.83 1.95
N ASP A 450 -18.49 2.98 1.66
CA ASP A 450 -19.83 3.10 2.23
C ASP A 450 -19.80 2.85 3.75
N LEU A 451 -20.51 3.69 4.50
CA LEU A 451 -20.68 3.54 5.95
C LEU A 451 -22.10 3.11 6.22
N ILE A 452 -22.30 1.89 6.69
CA ILE A 452 -23.64 1.33 6.87
C ILE A 452 -23.88 1.10 8.35
N ASN A 453 -25.07 1.49 8.81
CA ASN A 453 -25.60 1.16 10.13
C ASN A 453 -24.74 1.67 11.31
N TYR A 454 -24.21 2.88 11.22
CA TYR A 454 -23.44 3.49 12.32
C TYR A 454 -24.33 4.30 13.27
N ARG A 455 -23.88 4.49 14.51
CA ARG A 455 -24.60 5.27 15.54
C ARG A 455 -24.04 6.68 15.67
N THR A 456 -24.92 7.65 15.80
CA THR A 456 -24.61 9.06 16.09
C THR A 456 -25.78 9.74 16.82
N ASN A 457 -25.73 11.05 17.01
CA ASN A 457 -26.76 11.84 17.68
C ASN A 457 -27.32 12.92 16.75
N SER A 458 -28.63 13.11 16.76
CA SER A 458 -29.29 14.25 16.11
C SER A 458 -28.91 15.59 16.78
N PRO A 459 -29.24 16.74 16.16
CA PRO A 459 -28.95 18.06 16.74
C PRO A 459 -29.50 18.30 18.15
N ASP A 460 -30.58 17.63 18.54
CA ASP A 460 -31.19 17.71 19.88
C ASP A 460 -30.56 16.73 20.89
N GLY A 461 -29.57 15.95 20.47
CA GLY A 461 -28.85 14.97 21.28
C GLY A 461 -29.50 13.59 21.33
N SER A 462 -30.67 13.38 20.71
CA SER A 462 -31.29 12.06 20.68
C SER A 462 -30.50 11.07 19.80
N PRO A 463 -30.48 9.77 20.14
CA PRO A 463 -29.70 8.79 19.39
C PRO A 463 -30.35 8.48 18.03
N ILE A 464 -29.54 8.49 16.98
CA ILE A 464 -29.95 8.15 15.62
C ILE A 464 -28.99 7.13 15.00
N ARG A 465 -29.52 6.40 14.04
CA ARG A 465 -28.77 5.43 13.23
C ARG A 465 -28.66 5.97 11.82
N SER A 466 -27.46 5.93 11.28
CA SER A 466 -27.14 6.56 10.01
C SER A 466 -26.46 5.60 9.05
N SER A 467 -26.64 5.84 7.75
CA SER A 467 -25.91 5.17 6.68
C SER A 467 -25.58 6.17 5.59
N THR A 468 -24.37 6.08 5.05
CA THR A 468 -23.84 6.90 3.95
C THR A 468 -23.39 5.98 2.84
N LEU A 469 -24.07 6.03 1.70
CA LEU A 469 -23.77 5.26 0.52
C LEU A 469 -23.21 6.20 -0.55
N PHE A 470 -21.97 5.99 -0.98
CA PHE A 470 -21.39 6.82 -2.02
C PHE A 470 -21.95 6.42 -3.38
N LEU A 471 -22.44 7.40 -4.14
CA LEU A 471 -22.88 7.23 -5.51
C LEU A 471 -21.70 7.53 -6.41
N ARG A 472 -21.33 6.56 -7.23
CA ARG A 472 -20.18 6.64 -8.12
C ARG A 472 -20.65 6.73 -9.55
N ASP A 473 -19.95 7.52 -10.36
CA ASP A 473 -20.16 7.49 -11.80
C ASP A 473 -19.57 6.20 -12.40
N ALA A 474 -19.65 6.08 -13.73
CA ALA A 474 -19.10 4.94 -14.45
C ALA A 474 -17.59 4.79 -14.27
N ASP A 475 -16.91 5.87 -13.89
CA ASP A 475 -15.47 5.95 -13.64
C ASP A 475 -15.11 5.59 -12.19
N GLY A 476 -16.09 5.21 -11.36
CA GLY A 476 -15.88 4.85 -9.95
C GLY A 476 -15.60 6.05 -9.04
N VAL A 477 -15.69 7.28 -9.57
CA VAL A 477 -15.49 8.51 -8.81
C VAL A 477 -16.77 8.80 -8.02
N ALA A 478 -16.63 9.09 -6.73
CA ALA A 478 -17.77 9.51 -5.93
C ALA A 478 -18.29 10.87 -6.45
N VAL A 479 -19.49 10.87 -7.01
CA VAL A 479 -20.17 12.06 -7.54
C VAL A 479 -21.28 12.55 -6.63
N GLY A 480 -21.81 11.67 -5.78
CA GLY A 480 -22.87 11.97 -4.84
C GLY A 480 -22.84 11.06 -3.63
N CYS A 481 -23.74 11.30 -2.67
CA CYS A 481 -23.95 10.41 -1.52
C CYS A 481 -25.44 10.32 -1.22
N LEU A 482 -25.94 9.10 -0.99
CA LEU A 482 -27.28 8.87 -0.44
C LEU A 482 -27.12 8.58 1.06
N CYS A 483 -27.74 9.41 1.90
CA CYS A 483 -27.71 9.28 3.34
C CYS A 483 -29.10 8.89 3.87
N VAL A 484 -29.14 7.98 4.83
CA VAL A 484 -30.37 7.59 5.53
C VAL A 484 -30.14 7.72 7.03
N ASN A 485 -30.99 8.49 7.69
CA ASN A 485 -30.99 8.70 9.13
C ASN A 485 -32.31 8.19 9.72
N SER A 486 -32.24 7.47 10.82
CA SER A 486 -33.41 6.91 11.51
C SER A 486 -33.33 7.20 13.01
N ALA A 487 -34.40 7.74 13.58
CA ALA A 487 -34.55 7.89 15.01
C ALA A 487 -34.56 6.50 15.69
N MET A 488 -33.83 6.36 16.79
CA MET A 488 -33.85 5.12 17.56
C MET A 488 -34.98 5.17 18.59
N THR A 489 -36.04 4.40 18.38
CA THR A 489 -37.07 4.14 19.41
C THR A 489 -36.66 2.99 20.32
N GLU A 490 -37.03 3.05 21.61
CA GLU A 490 -36.65 2.06 22.64
C GLU A 490 -36.93 0.59 22.24
N THR A 491 -37.92 0.33 21.39
CA THR A 491 -38.35 -1.02 20.97
C THR A 491 -37.49 -1.67 19.88
N VAL A 492 -36.65 -0.90 19.17
CA VAL A 492 -35.76 -1.39 18.07
C VAL A 492 -34.32 -1.57 18.58
N SER A 493 -34.10 -1.37 19.87
CA SER A 493 -32.80 -1.03 20.45
C SER A 493 -31.84 -2.21 20.65
N GLU A 494 -32.29 -3.46 20.81
CA GLU A 494 -31.37 -4.53 21.24
C GLU A 494 -30.98 -5.54 20.15
N ALA A 495 -31.90 -5.94 19.25
CA ALA A 495 -31.63 -7.04 18.31
C ALA A 495 -30.92 -6.65 17.00
N VAL A 496 -30.92 -5.36 16.63
CA VAL A 496 -30.38 -4.86 15.33
C VAL A 496 -29.09 -4.05 15.50
N THR A 497 -28.65 -3.85 16.74
CA THR A 497 -27.68 -2.80 17.09
C THR A 497 -26.45 -3.29 17.86
N GLU A 498 -26.38 -4.57 18.25
CA GLU A 498 -25.17 -5.18 18.82
C GLU A 498 -24.01 -5.06 17.81
N GLY A 499 -22.95 -4.35 18.19
CA GLY A 499 -21.73 -4.20 17.38
C GLY A 499 -21.73 -3.06 16.33
N ALA A 500 -22.77 -2.23 16.26
CA ALA A 500 -22.77 -1.07 15.37
C ALA A 500 -21.71 -0.03 15.78
N PRO A 501 -20.83 0.45 14.88
CA PRO A 501 -19.76 1.38 15.22
C PRO A 501 -20.32 2.77 15.55
N GLU A 502 -19.84 3.38 16.63
CA GLU A 502 -20.10 4.80 16.94
C GLU A 502 -19.27 5.70 16.04
N ARG A 503 -19.92 6.69 15.43
CA ARG A 503 -19.29 7.71 14.58
C ARG A 503 -19.85 9.08 14.96
N PRO A 504 -19.12 9.87 15.77
CA PRO A 504 -19.53 11.23 16.09
C PRO A 504 -19.69 12.06 14.82
N GLU A 505 -20.81 12.76 14.69
CA GLU A 505 -21.16 13.55 13.51
C GLU A 505 -22.00 14.76 13.96
N THR A 506 -21.71 15.92 13.39
CA THR A 506 -22.49 17.14 13.59
C THR A 506 -23.29 17.45 12.33
N PHE A 507 -24.55 17.86 12.52
CA PHE A 507 -25.48 18.22 11.46
C PHE A 507 -25.64 19.75 11.37
N PRO A 508 -24.74 20.46 10.66
CA PRO A 508 -24.81 21.91 10.51
C PRO A 508 -26.06 22.35 9.73
N ARG A 509 -26.58 23.54 10.06
CA ARG A 509 -27.71 24.16 9.34
C ARG A 509 -27.25 24.99 8.14
N ASP A 510 -26.05 25.55 8.22
CA ASP A 510 -25.45 26.44 7.23
C ASP A 510 -23.92 26.33 7.25
N ILE A 511 -23.27 26.84 6.20
CA ILE A 511 -21.81 26.78 6.07
C ILE A 511 -21.10 27.46 7.24
N ASP A 512 -21.62 28.61 7.69
CA ASP A 512 -21.01 29.39 8.77
C ASP A 512 -20.97 28.62 10.10
N SER A 513 -22.00 27.84 10.39
CA SER A 513 -22.07 26.95 11.57
C SER A 513 -21.09 25.79 11.45
N LEU A 514 -20.93 25.20 10.26
CA LEU A 514 -19.94 24.16 10.00
C LEU A 514 -18.52 24.71 10.16
N GLN A 515 -18.22 25.86 9.55
CA GLN A 515 -16.91 26.49 9.63
C GLN A 515 -16.53 26.82 11.07
N ARG A 516 -17.43 27.46 11.83
CA ARG A 516 -17.22 27.76 13.26
C ARG A 516 -16.98 26.49 14.07
N PHE A 517 -17.82 25.47 13.88
CA PHE A 517 -17.66 24.19 14.59
C PHE A 517 -16.29 23.54 14.32
N LEU A 518 -15.86 23.49 13.06
CA LEU A 518 -14.58 22.89 12.67
C LEU A 518 -13.39 23.67 13.27
N ILE A 519 -13.45 25.00 13.26
CA ILE A 519 -12.43 25.87 13.85
C ILE A 519 -12.38 25.70 15.36
N ASP A 520 -13.52 25.80 16.04
CA ASP A 520 -13.60 25.67 17.50
C ASP A 520 -13.08 24.30 17.94
N ARG A 521 -13.46 23.23 17.22
CA ARG A 521 -12.95 21.87 17.46
C ARG A 521 -11.45 21.78 17.27
N ALA A 522 -10.90 22.35 16.21
CA ALA A 522 -9.46 22.32 15.93
C ALA A 522 -8.66 23.11 16.99
N ILE A 523 -9.14 24.28 17.40
CA ILE A 523 -8.55 25.10 18.47
C ILE A 523 -8.60 24.35 19.80
N ALA A 524 -9.76 23.81 20.16
CA ALA A 524 -9.94 23.05 21.40
C ALA A 524 -9.03 21.82 21.47
N LYS A 525 -8.84 21.12 20.33
CA LYS A 525 -7.93 19.96 20.24
C LYS A 525 -6.47 20.34 20.43
N VAL A 526 -6.05 21.51 19.93
CA VAL A 526 -4.69 22.04 20.17
C VAL A 526 -4.52 22.56 21.60
N GLY A 527 -5.61 22.99 22.26
CA GLY A 527 -5.63 23.31 23.68
C GLY A 527 -4.96 24.64 24.06
N VAL A 528 -4.73 25.53 23.09
CA VAL A 528 -4.10 26.84 23.29
C VAL A 528 -4.98 27.93 22.66
N PRO A 529 -5.33 29.02 23.35
CA PRO A 529 -6.12 30.09 22.75
C PRO A 529 -5.37 30.82 21.63
N PRO A 530 -6.03 31.28 20.55
CA PRO A 530 -5.37 31.89 19.38
C PRO A 530 -4.36 33.01 19.70
N THR A 531 -4.65 33.82 20.72
CA THR A 531 -3.79 34.92 21.18
C THR A 531 -2.45 34.47 21.77
N GLU A 532 -2.36 33.21 22.24
CA GLU A 532 -1.15 32.61 22.83
C GLU A 532 -0.48 31.60 21.89
N MET A 533 -1.04 31.40 20.69
CA MET A 533 -0.53 30.42 19.75
C MET A 533 0.81 30.85 19.13
N LYS A 534 1.82 30.01 19.29
CA LYS A 534 3.08 30.06 18.53
C LYS A 534 2.89 29.44 17.14
N LYS A 535 3.86 29.62 16.24
CA LYS A 535 3.85 29.07 14.86
C LYS A 535 3.41 27.60 14.84
N GLN A 536 4.01 26.77 15.70
CA GLN A 536 3.72 25.34 15.78
C GLN A 536 2.26 25.02 16.14
N HIS A 537 1.63 25.82 17.00
CA HIS A 537 0.22 25.64 17.40
C HIS A 537 -0.70 26.04 16.25
N LYS A 538 -0.44 27.19 15.59
CA LYS A 538 -1.22 27.63 14.43
C LYS A 538 -1.11 26.63 13.26
N ALA A 539 0.08 26.10 13.01
CA ALA A 539 0.29 25.05 12.00
C ALA A 539 -0.43 23.74 12.37
N ALA A 540 -0.48 23.37 13.66
CA ALA A 540 -1.26 22.22 14.12
C ALA A 540 -2.77 22.42 13.91
N VAL A 541 -3.32 23.61 14.19
CA VAL A 541 -4.72 23.94 13.88
C VAL A 541 -4.99 23.81 12.38
N VAL A 542 -4.10 24.34 11.53
CA VAL A 542 -4.24 24.23 10.07
C VAL A 542 -4.21 22.78 9.60
N ARG A 543 -3.37 21.92 10.20
CA ARG A 543 -3.36 20.47 9.92
C ARG A 543 -4.69 19.81 10.25
N GLU A 544 -5.21 20.07 11.44
CA GLU A 544 -6.50 19.51 11.89
C GLU A 544 -7.65 19.95 10.98
N LEU A 545 -7.65 21.21 10.55
CA LEU A 545 -8.62 21.74 9.60
C LEU A 545 -8.45 21.11 8.21
N ASP A 546 -7.22 20.91 7.74
CA ASP A 546 -6.97 20.25 6.46
C ASP A 546 -7.41 18.79 6.46
N GLU A 547 -7.16 18.04 7.53
CA GLU A 547 -7.65 16.66 7.67
C GLU A 547 -9.18 16.57 7.79
N ALA A 548 -9.82 17.59 8.36
CA ALA A 548 -11.27 17.70 8.45
C ALA A 548 -11.93 18.16 7.14
N GLY A 549 -11.16 18.46 6.09
CA GLY A 549 -11.69 18.92 4.81
C GLY A 549 -12.16 20.38 4.81
N PHE A 550 -11.80 21.16 5.83
CA PHE A 550 -12.21 22.57 5.97
C PHE A 550 -11.85 23.41 4.75
N PHE A 551 -10.70 23.15 4.13
CA PHE A 551 -10.23 23.89 2.95
C PHE A 551 -10.91 23.50 1.63
N LEU A 552 -11.86 22.55 1.65
CA LEU A 552 -12.77 22.29 0.52
C LEU A 552 -13.93 23.30 0.50
N ILE A 553 -14.15 24.05 1.58
CA ILE A 553 -15.18 25.07 1.70
C ILE A 553 -14.66 26.38 1.07
N ARG A 554 -15.50 27.08 0.30
CA ARG A 554 -15.18 28.39 -0.28
C ARG A 554 -14.88 29.41 0.83
N ASP A 555 -13.93 30.30 0.57
CA ASP A 555 -13.50 31.39 1.47
C ASP A 555 -12.98 30.93 2.87
N SER A 556 -12.77 29.62 3.05
CA SER A 556 -12.27 28.99 4.28
C SER A 556 -10.95 29.58 4.76
N VAL A 557 -10.02 29.87 3.84
CA VAL A 557 -8.70 30.45 4.12
C VAL A 557 -8.82 31.84 4.77
N GLU A 558 -9.79 32.66 4.34
CA GLU A 558 -10.01 33.98 4.93
C GLU A 558 -10.59 33.86 6.34
N HIS A 559 -11.52 32.94 6.53
CA HIS A 559 -12.17 32.70 7.82
C HIS A 559 -11.16 32.22 8.89
N VAL A 560 -10.32 31.23 8.56
CA VAL A 560 -9.30 30.73 9.51
C VAL A 560 -8.18 31.75 9.74
N ALA A 561 -7.81 32.54 8.72
CA ALA A 561 -6.82 33.60 8.86
C ALA A 561 -7.26 34.64 9.90
N GLY A 562 -8.53 35.06 9.85
CA GLY A 562 -9.11 35.96 10.85
C GLY A 562 -9.14 35.37 12.26
N GLN A 563 -9.52 34.10 12.40
CA GLN A 563 -9.60 33.42 13.71
C GLN A 563 -8.23 33.16 14.35
N LEU A 564 -7.20 32.91 13.54
CA LEU A 564 -5.83 32.67 14.02
C LEU A 564 -4.99 33.96 14.09
N ASP A 565 -5.54 35.13 13.75
CA ASP A 565 -4.83 36.41 13.67
C ASP A 565 -3.53 36.29 12.86
N VAL A 566 -3.67 35.81 11.61
CA VAL A 566 -2.56 35.68 10.64
C VAL A 566 -3.03 36.08 9.25
N THR A 567 -2.08 36.24 8.34
CA THR A 567 -2.41 36.54 6.94
C THR A 567 -2.83 35.26 6.18
N ARG A 568 -3.60 35.43 5.10
CA ARG A 568 -3.90 34.33 4.14
C ARG A 568 -2.62 33.65 3.65
N TYR A 569 -1.56 34.42 3.38
CA TYR A 569 -0.25 33.91 2.98
C TYR A 569 0.35 32.96 4.02
N THR A 570 0.21 33.28 5.30
CA THR A 570 0.66 32.42 6.39
C THR A 570 -0.11 31.09 6.44
N ILE A 571 -1.43 31.11 6.19
CA ILE A 571 -2.24 29.90 6.09
C ILE A 571 -1.78 29.02 4.92
N TYR A 572 -1.51 29.60 3.75
CA TYR A 572 -0.96 28.85 2.61
C TYR A 572 0.41 28.25 2.92
N ASN A 573 1.30 28.98 3.60
CA ASN A 573 2.60 28.42 4.02
C ASN A 573 2.42 27.24 4.97
N TYR A 574 1.51 27.33 5.95
CA TYR A 574 1.22 26.20 6.83
C TYR A 574 0.62 25.03 6.06
N LEU A 575 -0.25 25.27 5.08
CA LEU A 575 -0.78 24.22 4.21
C LEU A 575 0.30 23.52 3.40
N THR A 576 1.26 24.27 2.84
CA THR A 576 2.42 23.68 2.14
C THR A 576 3.27 22.86 3.10
N GLU A 577 3.62 23.40 4.27
CA GLU A 577 4.39 22.68 5.32
C GLU A 577 3.67 21.40 5.80
N VAL A 578 2.33 21.41 5.84
CA VAL A 578 1.53 20.26 6.27
C VAL A 578 1.36 19.21 5.17
N ARG A 579 1.28 19.63 3.89
CA ARG A 579 1.04 18.73 2.75
C ARG A 579 2.30 18.11 2.16
N GLY A 580 3.48 18.67 2.47
CA GLY A 580 4.78 18.20 1.99
C GLY A 580 5.19 18.88 0.70
#